data_AF-A0A5N4CPW4-F1
#
_entry.id   AF-A0A5N4CPW4-F1
#
_cell.length_a   1.000
_cell.length_b   1.000
_cell.length_c   1.000
_cell.angle_alpha   90.00
_cell.angle_beta   90.00
_cell.angle_gamma   90.00
#
_symmetry.space_group_name_H-M   'P 1'
#
loop_
_entity.id
_entity.type
_entity.pdbx_description
1 polymer ?
#
loop_
_entity_poly.entity_id
_entity_poly.type
_entity_poly.pdbx_seq_one_letter_code
_entity_poly.pdbx_strand_id
1 'polypeptide(L)'
;MEPREVTPFIAIGVSKQDIREQIWDYMESQNLADFPRPVHHRIPNFKAFKMARTIKVNPDAPQKNARFFVLDGVRNYSAPVGLDSRVLVDLVVVGSVAVSEKGAHLVLHFRDAHSLHCLLGWRIGKGEGYADLEYAMMVSMGAVGPGTPVVTIVHDCQVVNIPETLLEDHDLTVDYILTPTRVITTGCERPKPTGITWSKVGHCGRQHG
;
A
#
# COMPACT_ATOMS: atom_id res chain seq x y z
N MET A 1 13.44 26.20 -15.50
CA MET A 1 12.63 26.44 -14.28
C MET A 1 12.21 25.07 -13.82
N GLU A 2 12.87 24.52 -12.80
CA GLU A 2 12.54 23.19 -12.28
C GLU A 2 11.21 23.23 -11.52
N PRO A 3 10.38 22.17 -11.58
CA PRO A 3 9.14 22.11 -10.81
C PRO A 3 9.48 22.04 -9.32
N ARG A 4 8.92 22.97 -8.53
CA ARG A 4 9.05 22.95 -7.07
C ARG A 4 8.43 21.66 -6.54
N GLU A 5 9.24 20.82 -5.89
CA GLU A 5 8.75 19.69 -5.09
C GLU A 5 7.84 20.23 -3.99
N VAL A 6 6.53 20.01 -4.13
CA VAL A 6 5.57 20.27 -3.06
C VAL A 6 5.36 18.95 -2.34
N THR A 7 6.34 18.53 -1.54
CA THR A 7 6.05 17.51 -0.52
C THR A 7 5.22 18.17 0.56
N PRO A 8 3.96 17.76 0.80
CA PRO A 8 3.15 18.34 1.85
C PRO A 8 3.86 18.16 3.19
N PHE A 9 4.10 19.25 3.91
CA PHE A 9 4.71 19.22 5.22
C PHE A 9 3.73 18.59 6.21
N ILE A 10 4.10 17.45 6.80
CA ILE A 10 3.27 16.74 7.78
C ILE A 10 3.67 17.18 9.19
N ALA A 11 2.73 17.78 9.93
CA ALA A 11 2.96 18.32 11.27
C ALA A 11 3.07 17.21 12.35
N ILE A 12 3.80 17.50 13.44
CA ILE A 12 3.88 16.63 14.63
C ILE A 12 2.48 16.45 15.22
N GLY A 13 2.07 15.21 15.53
CA GLY A 13 0.74 14.89 16.08
C GLY A 13 -0.33 14.56 15.04
N VAL A 14 0.03 14.46 13.76
CA VAL A 14 -0.86 14.01 12.70
C VAL A 14 -1.30 12.55 12.93
N SER A 15 -2.52 12.19 12.57
CA SER A 15 -3.02 10.80 12.57
C SER A 15 -2.99 10.19 11.17
N LYS A 16 -3.15 8.85 11.07
CA LYS A 16 -3.35 8.19 9.76
C LYS A 16 -4.55 8.79 9.02
N GLN A 17 -5.60 9.21 9.74
CA GLN A 17 -6.81 9.78 9.12
C GLN A 17 -6.55 11.16 8.53
N ASP A 18 -5.81 12.01 9.23
CA ASP A 18 -5.47 13.35 8.74
C ASP A 18 -4.69 13.28 7.42
N ILE A 19 -3.76 12.31 7.30
CA ILE A 19 -3.03 12.06 6.05
C ILE A 19 -3.99 11.64 4.94
N ARG A 20 -4.99 10.79 5.23
CA ARG A 20 -5.97 10.37 4.23
C ARG A 20 -6.80 11.54 3.72
N GLU A 21 -7.35 12.34 4.64
CA GLU A 21 -8.15 13.53 4.30
C GLU A 21 -7.32 14.50 3.44
N GLN A 22 -6.08 14.79 3.86
CA GLN A 22 -5.19 15.68 3.11
C GLN A 22 -4.95 15.19 1.67
N ILE A 23 -4.70 13.90 1.48
CA ILE A 23 -4.50 13.32 0.15
C ILE A 23 -5.80 13.33 -0.67
N TRP A 24 -6.91 12.92 -0.08
CA TRP A 24 -8.20 12.90 -0.76
C TRP A 24 -8.62 14.30 -1.20
N ASP A 25 -8.54 15.29 -0.31
CA ASP A 25 -8.84 16.69 -0.61
C ASP A 25 -7.92 17.25 -1.70
N TYR A 26 -6.63 16.93 -1.64
CA TYR A 26 -5.68 17.36 -2.66
C TYR A 26 -6.04 16.76 -4.03
N MET A 27 -6.30 15.46 -4.11
CA MET A 27 -6.66 14.80 -5.37
C MET A 27 -7.99 15.31 -5.94
N GLU A 28 -8.98 15.59 -5.10
CA GLU A 28 -10.25 16.18 -5.52
C GLU A 28 -10.08 17.61 -6.04
N SER A 29 -9.36 18.46 -5.29
CA SER A 29 -9.14 19.87 -5.66
C SER A 29 -8.30 20.04 -6.92
N GLN A 30 -7.34 19.14 -7.16
CA GLN A 30 -6.49 19.14 -8.34
C GLN A 30 -7.09 18.33 -9.51
N ASN A 31 -8.27 17.73 -9.33
CA ASN A 31 -8.94 16.88 -10.34
C ASN A 31 -8.03 15.76 -10.89
N LEU A 32 -7.23 15.15 -9.99
CA LEU A 32 -6.28 14.09 -10.33
C LEU A 32 -6.91 12.70 -10.31
N ALA A 33 -8.06 12.56 -9.66
CA ALA A 33 -8.76 11.29 -9.52
C ALA A 33 -9.76 11.03 -10.65
N ASP A 34 -9.78 9.79 -11.13
CA ASP A 34 -10.82 9.25 -12.00
C ASP A 34 -11.98 8.69 -11.17
N PHE A 35 -13.13 8.48 -11.82
CA PHE A 35 -14.30 7.82 -11.20
C PHE A 35 -13.92 6.44 -10.61
N PRO A 36 -14.45 6.06 -9.42
CA PRO A 36 -15.51 6.71 -8.65
C PRO A 36 -15.02 7.88 -7.80
N ARG A 37 -15.81 8.96 -7.81
CA ARG A 37 -15.62 10.17 -6.99
C ARG A 37 -16.84 10.40 -6.07
N PRO A 38 -16.67 11.06 -4.90
CA PRO A 38 -15.40 11.52 -4.33
C PRO A 38 -14.50 10.36 -3.89
N VAL A 39 -13.20 10.59 -3.83
CA VAL A 39 -12.21 9.57 -3.41
C VAL A 39 -12.17 9.32 -1.91
N HIS A 40 -12.81 10.16 -1.10
CA HIS A 40 -12.91 9.97 0.35
C HIS A 40 -13.38 8.56 0.71
N HIS A 41 -12.71 7.96 1.69
CA HIS A 41 -12.90 6.56 2.13
C HIS A 41 -12.53 5.49 1.09
N ARG A 42 -11.86 5.85 -0.02
CA ARG A 42 -11.44 4.94 -1.09
C ARG A 42 -9.94 4.98 -1.30
N ILE A 43 -9.42 3.94 -1.95
CA ILE A 43 -8.13 4.05 -2.63
C ILE A 43 -8.37 4.88 -3.90
N PRO A 44 -7.67 6.02 -4.10
CA PRO A 44 -7.90 6.88 -5.26
C PRO A 44 -7.63 6.16 -6.58
N ASN A 45 -8.54 6.32 -7.55
CA ASN A 45 -8.35 5.83 -8.92
C ASN A 45 -7.77 6.95 -9.77
N PHE A 46 -6.85 6.63 -10.68
CA PHE A 46 -6.22 7.59 -11.59
C PHE A 46 -5.64 6.84 -12.80
N LYS A 47 -5.31 7.56 -13.87
CA LYS A 47 -4.70 6.95 -15.06
C LYS A 47 -3.26 6.51 -14.79
N ALA A 48 -3.10 5.23 -14.44
CA ALA A 48 -1.80 4.56 -14.35
C ALA A 48 -1.37 3.94 -15.70
N PHE A 49 -0.06 3.67 -15.85
CA PHE A 49 0.59 3.13 -17.05
C PHE A 49 -0.05 1.83 -17.57
N LYS A 50 0.03 1.62 -18.90
CA LYS A 50 -0.58 0.50 -19.65
C LYS A 50 0.14 -0.87 -19.56
N MET A 51 1.12 -1.08 -18.67
CA MET A 51 1.98 -2.27 -18.76
C MET A 51 2.17 -3.02 -17.44
N ALA A 52 1.40 -4.09 -17.24
CA ALA A 52 1.79 -5.19 -16.34
C ALA A 52 1.13 -6.50 -16.81
N ARG A 53 1.90 -7.60 -16.83
CA ARG A 53 1.48 -8.88 -17.44
C ARG A 53 0.89 -9.91 -16.47
N THR A 54 1.11 -9.79 -15.15
CA THR A 54 0.48 -10.65 -14.12
C THR A 54 0.38 -9.88 -12.81
N ILE A 55 -0.79 -9.79 -12.19
CA ILE A 55 -1.04 -9.02 -10.96
C ILE A 55 -2.01 -9.79 -10.04
N LYS A 56 -1.72 -9.89 -8.74
CA LYS A 56 -2.75 -10.22 -7.73
C LYS A 56 -3.58 -8.96 -7.47
N VAL A 57 -4.86 -8.99 -7.81
CA VAL A 57 -5.74 -7.81 -7.78
C VAL A 57 -6.83 -7.95 -6.71
N ASN A 58 -6.87 -6.96 -5.81
CA ASN A 58 -7.96 -6.72 -4.89
C ASN A 58 -9.12 -6.00 -5.60
N PRO A 59 -10.38 -6.14 -5.14
CA PRO A 59 -11.56 -5.66 -5.88
C PRO A 59 -11.73 -4.13 -5.97
N ASP A 60 -10.75 -3.32 -5.53
CA ASP A 60 -10.82 -1.87 -5.53
C ASP A 60 -10.64 -1.26 -6.95
N ALA A 61 -11.37 -0.16 -7.23
CA ALA A 61 -11.40 0.52 -8.54
C ALA A 61 -10.05 0.94 -9.16
N PRO A 62 -9.02 1.36 -8.40
CA PRO A 62 -7.71 1.74 -8.94
C PRO A 62 -6.98 0.59 -9.63
N GLN A 63 -7.37 -0.64 -9.31
CA GLN A 63 -6.77 -1.84 -9.90
C GLN A 63 -7.51 -2.29 -11.18
N LYS A 64 -8.43 -1.48 -11.74
CA LYS A 64 -9.22 -1.87 -12.93
C LYS A 64 -8.35 -2.21 -14.15
N ASN A 65 -7.28 -1.46 -14.41
CA ASN A 65 -6.34 -1.77 -15.49
C ASN A 65 -5.59 -3.08 -15.22
N ALA A 66 -5.20 -3.30 -13.96
CA ALA A 66 -4.63 -4.57 -13.54
C ALA A 66 -5.63 -5.73 -13.70
N ARG A 67 -6.92 -5.54 -13.37
CA ARG A 67 -7.99 -6.55 -13.59
C ARG A 67 -8.09 -6.96 -15.04
N PHE A 68 -7.98 -6.00 -15.98
CA PHE A 68 -8.05 -6.32 -17.41
C PHE A 68 -6.91 -7.24 -17.84
N PHE A 69 -5.68 -6.93 -17.43
CA PHE A 69 -4.51 -7.78 -17.71
C PHE A 69 -4.55 -9.12 -16.97
N VAL A 70 -5.13 -9.16 -15.77
CA VAL A 70 -5.34 -10.41 -15.01
C VAL A 70 -6.40 -11.28 -15.65
N LEU A 71 -7.52 -10.71 -16.13
CA LEU A 71 -8.53 -11.49 -16.85
C LEU A 71 -7.98 -12.05 -18.16
N ASP A 72 -7.17 -11.26 -18.89
CA ASP A 72 -6.45 -11.75 -20.07
C ASP A 72 -5.43 -12.84 -19.69
N GLY A 73 -4.68 -12.65 -18.61
CA GLY A 73 -3.73 -13.62 -18.09
C GLY A 73 -4.39 -14.93 -17.63
N VAL A 74 -5.51 -14.85 -16.91
CA VAL A 74 -6.32 -16.02 -16.50
C VAL A 74 -6.86 -16.74 -17.73
N ARG A 75 -7.38 -16.00 -18.71
CA ARG A 75 -7.88 -16.58 -19.95
C ARG A 75 -6.80 -17.34 -20.73
N ASN A 76 -5.58 -16.82 -20.74
CA ASN A 76 -4.50 -17.33 -21.57
C ASN A 76 -3.59 -18.35 -20.85
N TYR A 77 -3.51 -18.31 -19.52
CA TYR A 77 -2.49 -19.03 -18.73
C TYR A 77 -3.02 -19.74 -17.48
N SER A 78 -4.34 -19.74 -17.19
CA SER A 78 -4.85 -20.43 -16.01
C SER A 78 -4.82 -21.96 -16.14
N ALA A 79 -4.58 -22.62 -15.02
CA ALA A 79 -4.77 -24.06 -14.84
C ALA A 79 -5.81 -24.30 -13.73
N PRO A 80 -6.65 -25.34 -13.83
CA PRO A 80 -7.55 -25.72 -12.75
C PRO A 80 -6.77 -25.99 -11.45
N VAL A 81 -7.23 -25.40 -10.34
CA VAL A 81 -6.64 -25.56 -9.01
C VAL A 81 -7.59 -26.43 -8.19
N GLY A 82 -7.13 -27.62 -7.77
CA GLY A 82 -7.85 -28.48 -6.83
C GLY A 82 -7.81 -27.94 -5.39
N LEU A 83 -8.69 -28.43 -4.52
CA LEU A 83 -8.83 -27.94 -3.14
C LEU A 83 -7.55 -28.11 -2.29
N ASP A 84 -6.72 -29.12 -2.58
CA ASP A 84 -5.45 -29.39 -1.88
C ASP A 84 -4.24 -28.71 -2.52
N SER A 85 -4.45 -27.93 -3.58
CA SER A 85 -3.36 -27.30 -4.31
C SER A 85 -2.73 -26.20 -3.47
N ARG A 86 -1.40 -26.23 -3.34
CA ARG A 86 -0.65 -25.11 -2.81
C ARG A 86 -0.52 -24.04 -3.89
N VAL A 87 -1.27 -22.95 -3.75
CA VAL A 87 -1.15 -21.78 -4.62
C VAL A 87 -0.02 -20.91 -4.09
N LEU A 88 0.99 -20.68 -4.90
CA LEU A 88 2.05 -19.71 -4.61
C LEU A 88 1.69 -18.37 -5.27
N VAL A 89 1.93 -17.28 -4.55
CA VAL A 89 1.74 -15.92 -5.04
C VAL A 89 3.10 -15.31 -5.36
N ASP A 90 3.33 -15.03 -6.64
CA ASP A 90 4.58 -14.45 -7.13
C ASP A 90 4.70 -12.94 -6.85
N LEU A 91 3.57 -12.26 -6.68
CA LEU A 91 3.49 -10.81 -6.51
C LEU A 91 2.19 -10.40 -5.82
N VAL A 92 2.28 -9.54 -4.82
CA VAL A 92 1.11 -8.89 -4.19
C VAL A 92 1.03 -7.45 -4.65
N VAL A 93 -0.12 -7.02 -5.18
CA VAL A 93 -0.38 -5.60 -5.48
C VAL A 93 -1.42 -5.03 -4.56
N VAL A 94 -1.03 -4.00 -3.82
CA VAL A 94 -1.83 -3.43 -2.74
C VAL A 94 -2.19 -1.98 -3.02
N GLY A 95 -3.45 -1.63 -2.73
CA GLY A 95 -3.94 -0.25 -2.80
C GLY A 95 -3.47 0.58 -1.60
N SER A 96 -3.14 1.84 -1.87
CA SER A 96 -2.63 2.78 -0.87
C SER A 96 -3.26 4.17 -1.05
N VAL A 97 -3.53 4.85 0.06
CA VAL A 97 -3.88 6.27 0.07
C VAL A 97 -2.60 7.10 0.09
N ALA A 98 -1.62 6.71 0.90
CA ALA A 98 -0.33 7.36 0.98
C ALA A 98 0.79 6.32 1.10
N VAL A 99 1.96 6.64 0.55
CA VAL A 99 3.20 5.88 0.75
C VAL A 99 4.39 6.79 0.96
N SER A 100 5.41 6.32 1.66
CA SER A 100 6.68 7.03 1.82
C SER A 100 7.76 6.35 1.01
N GLU A 101 8.64 7.14 0.37
CA GLU A 101 9.81 6.64 -0.37
C GLU A 101 11.12 6.79 0.40
N LYS A 102 11.20 7.73 1.36
CA LYS A 102 12.40 8.10 2.12
C LYS A 102 12.00 8.70 3.46
N GLY A 103 12.74 8.37 4.52
CA GLY A 103 12.54 8.97 5.84
C GLY A 103 12.64 10.49 5.80
N ALA A 104 11.60 11.17 6.29
CA ALA A 104 11.77 12.51 6.83
C ALA A 104 12.71 12.40 8.03
N HIS A 105 13.98 12.73 7.79
CA HIS A 105 14.92 12.99 8.87
C HIS A 105 14.40 14.25 9.59
N LEU A 106 13.68 14.06 10.70
CA LEU A 106 13.65 15.08 11.73
C LEU A 106 15.07 15.13 12.30
N VAL A 107 15.92 15.96 11.71
CA VAL A 107 17.20 16.34 12.33
C VAL A 107 16.85 17.27 13.48
N LEU A 108 16.42 16.70 14.61
CA LEU A 108 16.65 17.38 15.87
C LEU A 108 18.15 17.29 16.11
N HIS A 109 18.83 18.42 15.93
CA HIS A 109 20.22 18.60 16.31
C HIS A 109 20.41 18.08 17.74
N PHE A 110 21.03 16.92 17.90
CA PHE A 110 22.02 16.69 18.95
C PHE A 110 23.02 15.66 18.42
N ARG A 111 24.30 16.03 18.55
CA ARG A 111 25.46 15.25 18.15
C ARG A 111 25.32 13.82 18.72
N ASP A 112 25.69 12.83 17.91
CA ASP A 112 25.82 11.40 18.23
C ASP A 112 24.71 10.43 17.74
N ALA A 113 23.98 10.75 16.68
CA ALA A 113 23.16 9.76 15.97
C ALA A 113 23.99 9.06 14.87
N HIS A 114 24.32 7.78 15.06
CA HIS A 114 24.62 6.88 13.96
C HIS A 114 23.48 6.98 12.93
N SER A 115 23.83 7.38 11.70
CA SER A 115 22.88 7.62 10.62
C SER A 115 22.26 6.29 10.17
N LEU A 116 21.12 5.93 10.77
CA LEU A 116 20.25 4.88 10.26
C LEU A 116 19.52 5.43 9.03
N HIS A 117 20.02 5.06 7.86
CA HIS A 117 19.38 5.33 6.58
C HIS A 117 18.20 4.36 6.43
N CYS A 118 17.08 4.64 7.10
CA CYS A 118 15.87 3.81 6.92
C CYS A 118 15.26 4.13 5.54
N LEU A 119 15.44 3.22 4.59
CA LEU A 119 14.76 3.25 3.30
C LEU A 119 13.29 2.86 3.55
N LEU A 120 12.33 3.75 3.22
CA LEU A 120 10.96 3.57 3.68
C LEU A 120 10.05 3.10 2.57
N GLY A 121 9.26 2.08 2.87
CA GLY A 121 8.12 1.59 2.10
C GLY A 121 6.85 1.62 2.95
N TRP A 122 6.70 2.68 3.75
CA TRP A 122 5.54 2.85 4.63
C TRP A 122 4.31 3.10 3.81
N ARG A 123 3.20 2.50 4.24
CA ARG A 123 1.94 2.52 3.53
C ARG A 123 0.82 2.85 4.48
N ILE A 124 -0.05 3.76 4.05
CA ILE A 124 -1.35 4.00 4.67
C ILE A 124 -2.43 3.58 3.68
N GLY A 125 -3.20 2.56 4.05
CA GLY A 125 -4.42 2.16 3.35
C GLY A 125 -5.63 3.03 3.71
N LYS A 126 -6.81 2.70 3.20
CA LYS A 126 -8.05 3.48 3.40
C LYS A 126 -8.60 3.52 4.84
N GLY A 127 -8.19 2.59 5.71
CA GLY A 127 -8.55 2.61 7.14
C GLY A 127 -9.05 1.27 7.71
N GLU A 128 -9.60 0.41 6.86
CA GLU A 128 -10.30 -0.81 7.32
C GLU A 128 -9.39 -2.02 7.65
N GLY A 129 -8.09 -1.95 7.32
CA GLY A 129 -7.15 -3.06 7.56
C GLY A 129 -7.34 -4.31 6.70
N TYR A 130 -8.29 -4.33 5.76
CA TYR A 130 -8.57 -5.51 4.92
C TYR A 130 -7.35 -6.03 4.17
N ALA A 131 -6.60 -5.14 3.52
CA ALA A 131 -5.43 -5.55 2.73
C ALA A 131 -4.33 -6.18 3.60
N ASP A 132 -4.16 -5.66 4.82
CA ASP A 132 -3.18 -6.15 5.79
C ASP A 132 -3.59 -7.54 6.30
N LEU A 133 -4.89 -7.74 6.55
CA LEU A 133 -5.47 -9.03 6.92
C LEU A 133 -5.40 -10.06 5.78
N GLU A 134 -5.74 -9.68 4.55
CA GLU A 134 -5.65 -10.55 3.37
C GLU A 134 -4.21 -11.02 3.15
N TYR A 135 -3.23 -10.13 3.31
CA TYR A 135 -1.82 -10.50 3.27
C TYR A 135 -1.46 -11.49 4.38
N ALA A 136 -1.84 -11.21 5.63
CA ALA A 136 -1.62 -12.10 6.76
C ALA A 136 -2.26 -13.50 6.59
N MET A 137 -3.45 -13.57 5.97
CA MET A 137 -4.10 -14.83 5.60
C MET A 137 -3.27 -15.60 4.56
N MET A 138 -2.80 -14.93 3.50
CA MET A 138 -1.97 -15.56 2.47
C MET A 138 -0.66 -16.09 3.04
N VAL A 139 -0.04 -15.37 3.98
CA VAL A 139 1.14 -15.85 4.72
C VAL A 139 0.80 -17.08 5.56
N SER A 140 -0.32 -17.04 6.29
CA SER A 140 -0.76 -18.17 7.13
C SER A 140 -1.10 -19.43 6.33
N MET A 141 -1.51 -19.27 5.07
CA MET A 141 -1.74 -20.37 4.12
C MET A 141 -0.45 -20.88 3.46
N GLY A 142 0.70 -20.23 3.69
CA GLY A 142 1.96 -20.53 3.00
C GLY A 142 1.97 -20.12 1.52
N ALA A 143 1.01 -19.31 1.09
CA ALA A 143 0.89 -18.82 -0.29
C ALA A 143 1.84 -17.64 -0.58
N VAL A 144 2.17 -16.87 0.47
CA VAL A 144 3.08 -15.71 0.45
C VAL A 144 4.18 -15.94 1.47
N GLY A 145 5.42 -15.58 1.12
CA GLY A 145 6.57 -15.69 2.02
C GLY A 145 7.41 -14.40 2.06
N PRO A 146 8.50 -14.38 2.86
CA PRO A 146 9.34 -13.18 3.01
C PRO A 146 9.91 -12.63 1.69
N GLY A 147 10.14 -13.50 0.71
CA GLY A 147 10.63 -13.14 -0.62
C GLY A 147 9.55 -12.69 -1.61
N THR A 148 8.26 -12.76 -1.26
CA THR A 148 7.19 -12.32 -2.16
C THR A 148 7.17 -10.79 -2.24
N PRO A 149 7.36 -10.20 -3.43
CA PRO A 149 7.35 -8.76 -3.61
C PRO A 149 5.93 -8.19 -3.38
N VAL A 150 5.87 -7.06 -2.70
CA VAL A 150 4.67 -6.27 -2.45
C VAL A 150 4.82 -4.94 -3.16
N VAL A 151 3.88 -4.64 -4.04
CA VAL A 151 3.94 -3.49 -4.94
C VAL A 151 2.71 -2.63 -4.76
N THR A 152 2.88 -1.32 -4.86
CA THR A 152 1.76 -0.39 -4.91
C THR A 152 1.86 0.53 -6.11
N ILE A 153 0.69 0.94 -6.61
CA ILE A 153 0.57 1.88 -7.72
C ILE A 153 -0.21 3.08 -7.17
N VAL A 154 0.43 4.25 -7.19
CA VAL A 154 -0.12 5.49 -6.62
C VAL A 154 0.21 6.68 -7.53
N HIS A 155 -0.53 7.78 -7.41
CA HIS A 155 -0.17 9.02 -8.06
C HIS A 155 1.03 9.67 -7.34
N ASP A 156 1.83 10.49 -8.03
CA ASP A 156 3.02 11.14 -7.43
C ASP A 156 2.69 11.94 -6.16
N CYS A 157 1.51 12.58 -6.10
CA CYS A 157 1.07 13.33 -4.92
C CYS A 157 0.75 12.48 -3.69
N GLN A 158 0.61 11.16 -3.86
CA GLN A 158 0.39 10.21 -2.76
C GLN A 158 1.71 9.72 -2.15
N VAL A 159 2.86 10.10 -2.73
CA VAL A 159 4.18 9.84 -2.18
C VAL A 159 4.51 10.98 -1.20
N VAL A 160 4.45 10.70 0.10
CA VAL A 160 4.57 11.68 1.19
C VAL A 160 5.39 11.15 2.35
N ASN A 161 5.86 12.05 3.20
CA ASN A 161 6.60 11.71 4.40
C ASN A 161 5.67 11.25 5.54
N ILE A 162 5.35 9.96 5.56
CA ILE A 162 4.62 9.35 6.68
C ILE A 162 5.56 9.29 7.90
N PRO A 163 5.12 9.61 9.14
CA PRO A 163 5.88 9.39 10.37
C PRO A 163 5.89 7.92 10.86
N GLU A 164 7.00 7.44 11.42
CA GLU A 164 7.14 6.04 11.87
C GLU A 164 6.17 5.68 12.98
N THR A 165 5.93 6.66 13.85
CA THR A 165 5.06 6.54 15.01
C THR A 165 3.61 6.21 14.64
N LEU A 166 3.24 6.38 13.37
CA LEU A 166 1.94 5.96 12.87
C LEU A 166 1.90 4.50 12.43
N LEU A 167 3.03 3.82 12.25
CA LEU A 167 3.06 2.46 11.75
C LEU A 167 2.97 1.43 12.88
N GLU A 168 2.06 0.49 12.71
CA GLU A 168 1.82 -0.63 13.60
C GLU A 168 2.40 -1.93 13.02
N ASP A 169 2.67 -2.92 13.88
CA ASP A 169 3.30 -4.18 13.46
C ASP A 169 2.51 -5.00 12.43
N HIS A 170 1.21 -4.72 12.28
CA HIS A 170 0.37 -5.37 11.29
C HIS A 170 0.31 -4.60 9.96
N ASP A 171 0.78 -3.35 9.89
CA ASP A 171 0.71 -2.56 8.66
C ASP A 171 1.65 -3.15 7.61
N LEU A 172 1.10 -3.51 6.45
CA LEU A 172 1.87 -4.05 5.34
C LEU A 172 2.72 -2.96 4.68
N THR A 173 4.03 -3.17 4.64
CA THR A 173 4.99 -2.34 3.89
C THR A 173 5.08 -2.77 2.42
N VAL A 174 5.57 -1.87 1.57
CA VAL A 174 5.73 -2.10 0.12
C VAL A 174 7.20 -2.11 -0.27
N ASP A 175 7.58 -2.97 -1.21
CA ASP A 175 8.93 -3.07 -1.77
C ASP A 175 9.12 -2.14 -2.98
N TYR A 176 8.05 -1.93 -3.74
CA TYR A 176 8.06 -1.02 -4.89
C TYR A 176 6.86 -0.07 -4.90
N ILE A 177 7.14 1.19 -5.22
CA ILE A 177 6.15 2.23 -5.46
C ILE A 177 6.22 2.63 -6.93
N LEU A 178 5.12 2.45 -7.65
CA LEU A 178 5.00 2.80 -9.05
C LEU A 178 4.15 4.06 -9.14
N THR A 179 4.72 5.13 -9.69
CA THR A 179 4.00 6.35 -10.01
C THR A 179 3.97 6.59 -11.52
N PRO A 180 3.15 7.53 -12.01
CA PRO A 180 3.23 7.93 -13.40
C PRO A 180 4.60 8.46 -13.85
N THR A 181 5.45 8.94 -12.94
CA THR A 181 6.75 9.53 -13.34
C THR A 181 7.94 8.62 -13.09
N ARG A 182 7.82 7.63 -12.19
CA ARG A 182 8.96 6.83 -11.75
C ARG A 182 8.56 5.52 -11.07
N VAL A 183 9.54 4.63 -10.97
CA VAL A 183 9.49 3.41 -10.15
C VAL A 183 10.50 3.56 -9.03
N ILE A 184 10.07 3.35 -7.80
CA ILE A 184 10.89 3.49 -6.60
C ILE A 184 11.03 2.12 -5.95
N THR A 185 12.25 1.73 -5.65
CA THR A 185 12.55 0.56 -4.81
C THR A 185 12.75 1.05 -3.39
N THR A 186 11.99 0.53 -2.43
CA THR A 186 11.92 1.09 -1.07
C THR A 186 12.98 0.53 -0.13
N GLY A 187 13.56 -0.65 -0.41
CA GLY A 187 14.55 -1.28 0.46
C GLY A 187 14.10 -1.46 1.92
N CYS A 188 12.79 -1.59 2.16
CA CYS A 188 12.23 -1.54 3.51
C CYS A 188 12.71 -2.73 4.37
N GLU A 189 13.44 -2.44 5.45
CA GLU A 189 13.95 -3.47 6.37
C GLU A 189 12.93 -3.89 7.44
N ARG A 190 11.84 -3.13 7.61
CA ARG A 190 10.77 -3.49 8.55
C ARG A 190 10.15 -4.82 8.10
N PRO A 191 10.05 -5.82 9.00
CA PRO A 191 9.44 -7.09 8.64
C PRO A 191 7.97 -6.89 8.26
N LYS A 192 7.57 -7.50 7.15
CA LYS A 192 6.16 -7.62 6.76
C LYS A 192 5.41 -8.52 7.77
N PRO A 193 4.07 -8.40 7.88
CA PRO A 193 3.28 -9.26 8.75
C PRO A 193 3.58 -10.75 8.51
N THR A 194 3.91 -11.49 9.56
CA THR A 194 4.29 -12.91 9.47
C THR A 194 3.12 -13.88 9.65
N GLY A 195 1.89 -13.34 9.73
CA GLY A 195 0.68 -14.10 9.97
C GLY A 195 -0.42 -13.23 10.57
N ILE A 196 -1.55 -13.84 10.89
CA ILE A 196 -2.71 -13.13 11.48
C ILE A 196 -2.39 -12.71 12.92
N THR A 197 -2.44 -11.41 13.19
CA THR A 197 -2.34 -10.86 14.55
C THR A 197 -3.69 -11.00 15.27
N TRP A 198 -3.98 -12.20 15.78
CA TRP A 198 -5.28 -12.57 16.38
C TRP A 198 -5.76 -11.63 17.51
N SER A 199 -4.84 -11.02 18.26
CA SER A 199 -5.18 -10.05 19.30
C SER A 199 -5.83 -8.76 18.77
N LYS A 200 -5.61 -8.44 17.49
CA LYS A 200 -6.23 -7.30 16.80
C LYS A 200 -7.51 -7.69 16.03
N VAL A 201 -7.81 -8.98 15.95
CA VAL A 201 -9.04 -9.51 15.34
C VAL A 201 -10.10 -9.66 16.43
N GLY A 202 -10.86 -8.60 16.68
CA GLY A 202 -11.91 -8.55 17.69
C GLY A 202 -13.22 -9.24 17.30
N HIS A 203 -13.85 -9.89 18.28
CA HIS A 203 -15.04 -10.75 18.21
C HIS A 203 -16.26 -10.17 17.48
N CYS A 204 -16.50 -10.60 16.25
CA CYS A 204 -17.83 -10.59 15.66
C CYS A 204 -18.62 -11.82 16.18
N GLY A 205 -19.43 -11.64 17.23
CA GLY A 205 -20.53 -12.55 17.57
C GLY A 205 -20.37 -13.40 18.84
N ARG A 206 -20.85 -12.89 19.98
CA ARG A 206 -21.76 -13.63 20.89
C ARG A 206 -22.78 -12.64 21.45
N GLN A 207 -23.82 -12.39 20.66
CA GLN A 207 -25.15 -12.18 21.23
C GLN A 207 -25.94 -13.43 20.87
N HIS A 208 -26.09 -14.34 21.84
CA HIS A 208 -27.20 -15.25 22.05
C HIS A 208 -26.80 -16.30 23.10
N GLY A 209 -27.64 -16.43 24.12
CA GLY A 209 -27.48 -17.27 25.30
C GLY A 209 -27.96 -16.52 26.52
#